data_AF-A0A0Q9IFC9-F1
#
_entry.id   AF-A0A0Q9IFC9-F1
#
_cell.length_a   1.000
_cell.length_b   1.000
_cell.length_c   1.000
_cell.angle_alpha   90.00
_cell.angle_beta   90.00
_cell.angle_gamma   90.00
#
_symmetry.space_group_name_H-M   'P 1'
#
loop_
_entity.id
_entity.type
_entity.pdbx_description
1 polymer ?
#
loop_
_entity_poly.entity_id
_entity_poly.type
_entity_poly.pdbx_seq_one_letter_code
_entity_poly.pdbx_strand_id
1 'polypeptide(L)'
;MAEIRAALQEMQVERKTAGGAGAPAGVSGKRAGTVLVDEIAAAEQRGYARGLAEGKNAGWTEGYRTAWGGIAEQASEALGRGSWIEPSKAPVAVAKAAAQPKPKIEPNRQPSEPNPLNSAAKKMLAVLDTNLPVARSWTQVATLAGLKARGGHFNAGRKGLADGGLITEADGLVRLAQPSDDAAMASNDPAAVVDMWASALSGAAPKILRRLFETGGAAERTAIAADLGMKPQGGHWNAGWKELRDNHVVRIEGQRATLTELPSPGAQHDRGDR
;
A
#
# COMPACT_ATOMS: atom_id res chain seq x y z
N MET A 1 -36.11 42.15 -9.82
CA MET A 1 -34.93 43.04 -9.63
C MET A 1 -34.95 43.80 -8.29
N ALA A 2 -36.10 44.25 -7.79
CA ALA A 2 -36.19 44.91 -6.47
C ALA A 2 -35.91 43.96 -5.29
N GLU A 3 -36.34 42.70 -5.37
CA GLU A 3 -36.18 41.71 -4.29
C GLU A 3 -34.73 41.26 -4.07
N ILE A 4 -33.91 41.23 -5.13
CA ILE A 4 -32.48 40.86 -5.03
C ILE A 4 -31.68 41.95 -4.30
N ARG A 5 -32.11 43.22 -4.38
CA ARG A 5 -31.46 44.32 -3.64
C ARG A 5 -31.75 44.27 -2.14
N ALA A 6 -32.96 43.85 -1.75
CA ALA A 6 -33.33 43.73 -0.35
C ALA A 6 -32.51 42.63 0.35
N ALA A 7 -32.37 41.45 -0.28
CA ALA A 7 -31.57 40.35 0.27
C ALA A 7 -30.07 40.69 0.42
N LEU A 8 -29.52 41.51 -0.47
CA LEU A 8 -28.12 41.95 -0.40
C LEU A 8 -27.88 43.01 0.69
N GLN A 9 -28.88 43.84 1.00
CA GLN A 9 -28.79 44.78 2.12
C GLN A 9 -28.88 44.09 3.47
N GLU A 10 -29.71 43.04 3.59
CA GLU A 10 -29.86 42.27 4.83
C GLU A 10 -28.55 41.50 5.18
N MET A 11 -27.90 40.89 4.18
CA MET A 11 -26.60 40.22 4.36
C MET A 11 -25.46 41.16 4.77
N GLN A 12 -25.52 42.46 4.43
CA GLN A 12 -24.49 43.41 4.82
C GLN A 12 -24.68 43.95 6.25
N VAL A 13 -25.89 43.91 6.79
CA VAL A 13 -26.17 44.30 8.17
C VAL A 13 -25.72 43.21 9.16
N GLU A 14 -25.93 41.93 8.84
CA GLU A 14 -25.47 40.82 9.69
C GLU A 14 -23.94 40.70 9.80
N ARG A 15 -23.19 41.09 8.76
CA ARG A 15 -21.71 41.10 8.85
C ARG A 15 -21.16 42.19 9.75
N LYS A 16 -21.93 43.23 10.05
CA LYS A 16 -21.46 44.37 10.84
C LYS A 16 -21.68 44.21 12.35
N THR A 17 -22.53 43.28 12.77
CA THR A 17 -22.83 43.01 14.18
C THR A 17 -22.01 41.87 14.79
N ALA A 18 -21.29 41.07 13.99
CA ALA A 18 -20.41 40.00 14.47
C ALA A 18 -18.97 40.46 14.81
N GLY A 19 -18.64 41.74 14.60
CA GLY A 19 -17.29 42.29 14.77
C GLY A 19 -17.11 43.14 16.00
N GLY A 20 -17.30 42.59 17.21
CA GLY A 20 -17.02 43.37 18.42
C GLY A 20 -17.24 42.63 19.72
N ALA A 21 -16.21 41.94 20.22
CA ALA A 21 -15.84 41.90 21.64
C ALA A 21 -14.65 40.95 21.86
N GLY A 22 -13.58 41.46 22.46
CA GLY A 22 -12.54 40.64 23.08
C GLY A 22 -11.17 40.68 22.40
N ALA A 23 -10.54 41.85 22.34
CA ALA A 23 -9.09 41.92 22.20
C ALA A 23 -8.43 41.52 23.54
N PRO A 24 -7.67 40.41 23.63
CA PRO A 24 -6.92 40.09 24.84
C PRO A 24 -5.76 41.07 25.01
N ALA A 25 -5.64 41.60 26.22
CA ALA A 25 -4.61 42.52 26.63
C ALA A 25 -3.19 41.93 26.44
N GLY A 26 -2.35 42.74 25.79
CA GLY A 26 -0.88 42.75 25.80
C GLY A 26 -0.15 41.55 26.40
N VAL A 27 0.17 40.56 25.57
CA VAL A 27 1.29 39.64 25.84
C VAL A 27 2.56 40.28 25.29
N SER A 28 3.42 40.69 26.22
CA SER A 28 4.77 41.23 26.01
C SER A 28 5.56 40.47 24.92
N GLY A 29 5.82 41.16 23.81
CA GLY A 29 6.42 40.65 22.57
C GLY A 29 7.92 40.32 22.62
N LYS A 30 8.42 39.69 23.68
CA LYS A 30 9.83 39.26 23.76
C LYS A 30 10.07 37.74 23.77
N ARG A 31 9.03 36.89 23.82
CA ARG A 31 9.18 35.41 23.79
C ARG A 31 8.86 34.73 22.45
N ALA A 32 8.24 35.44 21.50
CA ALA A 32 7.87 34.85 20.21
C ALA A 32 9.09 34.52 19.32
N GLY A 33 10.22 35.23 19.49
CA GLY A 33 11.42 35.01 18.68
C GLY A 33 12.13 33.69 19.00
N THR A 34 12.26 33.33 20.27
CA THR A 34 13.05 32.15 20.67
C THR A 34 12.32 30.84 20.36
N VAL A 35 11.00 30.79 20.56
CA VAL A 35 10.19 29.59 20.25
C VAL A 35 10.22 29.27 18.76
N LEU A 36 10.21 30.30 17.90
CA LEU A 36 10.29 30.09 16.45
C LEU A 36 11.65 29.53 16.03
N VAL A 37 12.75 29.97 16.66
CA VAL A 37 14.10 29.48 16.36
C VAL A 37 14.27 28.02 16.77
N ASP A 38 13.77 27.63 17.94
CA ASP A 38 13.84 26.24 18.40
C ASP A 38 12.96 25.30 17.56
N GLU A 39 11.78 25.77 17.12
CA GLU A 39 10.90 25.01 16.23
C GLU A 39 11.51 24.80 14.84
N ILE A 40 12.18 25.81 14.29
CA ILE A 40 12.90 25.72 13.02
C ILE A 40 14.07 24.74 13.15
N ALA A 41 14.90 24.85 14.18
CA ALA A 41 16.02 23.94 14.41
C ALA A 41 15.55 22.48 14.59
N ALA A 42 14.44 22.25 15.30
CA ALA A 42 13.86 20.93 15.45
C ALA A 42 13.30 20.39 14.12
N ALA A 43 12.73 21.23 13.27
CA ALA A 43 12.27 20.84 11.94
C ALA A 43 13.44 20.47 11.01
N GLU A 44 14.52 21.24 11.03
CA GLU A 44 15.74 20.96 10.27
C GLU A 44 16.39 19.64 10.71
N GLN A 45 16.50 19.38 12.02
CA GLN A 45 17.02 18.11 12.52
C GLN A 45 16.16 16.90 12.08
N ARG A 46 14.83 17.04 12.08
CA ARG A 46 13.94 15.98 11.57
C ARG A 46 14.14 15.74 10.06
N GLY A 47 14.32 16.82 9.30
CA GLY A 47 14.62 16.74 7.86
C GLY A 47 15.95 16.05 7.59
N TYR A 48 16.99 16.45 8.31
CA TYR A 48 18.32 15.85 8.20
C TYR A 48 18.33 14.37 8.58
N ALA A 49 17.69 14.01 9.70
CA ALA A 49 17.59 12.61 10.14
C ALA A 49 16.85 11.73 9.11
N ARG A 50 15.78 12.26 8.49
CA ARG A 50 15.06 11.56 7.42
C ARG A 50 15.93 11.40 6.18
N GLY A 51 16.58 12.46 5.72
CA GLY A 51 17.48 12.42 4.56
C GLY A 51 18.66 11.47 4.74
N LEU A 52 19.24 11.42 5.95
CA LEU A 52 20.33 10.49 6.27
C LEU A 52 19.86 9.03 6.23
N ALA A 53 18.66 8.74 6.74
CA ALA A 53 18.08 7.40 6.70
C ALA A 53 17.75 6.96 5.27
N GLU A 54 17.15 7.85 4.47
CA GLU A 54 16.85 7.60 3.06
C GLU A 54 18.12 7.39 2.23
N GLY A 55 19.15 8.23 2.44
CA GLY A 55 20.44 8.12 1.76
C GLY A 55 21.18 6.82 2.09
N LYS A 56 21.13 6.36 3.36
CA LYS A 56 21.69 5.05 3.75
C LYS A 56 20.99 3.89 3.05
N ASN A 57 19.66 3.90 3.01
CA ASN A 57 18.89 2.85 2.34
C ASN A 57 19.12 2.84 0.82
N ALA A 58 19.17 4.02 0.19
CA ALA A 58 19.45 4.15 -1.23
C ALA A 58 20.87 3.64 -1.56
N GLY A 59 21.88 4.09 -0.80
CA GLY A 59 23.27 3.66 -0.98
C GLY A 59 23.47 2.16 -0.75
N TRP A 60 22.76 1.56 0.22
CA TRP A 60 22.83 0.12 0.45
C TRP A 60 22.21 -0.67 -0.72
N THR A 61 21.06 -0.21 -1.23
CA THR A 61 20.38 -0.85 -2.38
C THR A 61 21.21 -0.75 -3.66
N GLU A 62 21.80 0.42 -3.92
CA GLU A 62 22.64 0.65 -5.08
C GLU A 62 23.96 -0.11 -4.98
N GLY A 63 24.61 -0.10 -3.81
CA GLY A 63 25.80 -0.92 -3.55
C GLY A 63 25.54 -2.41 -3.71
N TYR A 64 24.40 -2.91 -3.21
CA TYR A 64 24.02 -4.32 -3.38
C TYR A 64 23.76 -4.66 -4.84
N ARG A 65 23.06 -3.79 -5.59
CA ARG A 65 22.81 -3.98 -7.03
C ARG A 65 24.11 -4.00 -7.82
N THR A 66 25.04 -3.08 -7.56
CA THR A 66 26.33 -3.05 -8.27
C THR A 66 27.19 -4.26 -7.93
N ALA A 67 27.27 -4.64 -6.65
CA ALA A 67 28.05 -5.79 -6.22
C ALA A 67 27.52 -7.11 -6.79
N TRP A 68 26.21 -7.33 -6.74
CA TRP A 68 25.60 -8.57 -7.24
C TRP A 68 25.38 -8.59 -8.75
N GLY A 69 25.16 -7.43 -9.37
CA GLY A 69 25.06 -7.30 -10.82
C GLY A 69 26.34 -7.77 -11.51
N GLY A 70 27.51 -7.35 -11.01
CA GLY A 70 28.79 -7.79 -11.55
C GLY A 70 29.03 -9.30 -11.41
N ILE A 71 28.59 -9.91 -10.30
CA ILE A 71 28.70 -11.36 -10.08
C ILE A 71 27.79 -12.13 -11.03
N ALA A 72 26.55 -11.67 -11.22
CA ALA A 72 25.59 -12.32 -12.12
C ALA A 72 26.04 -12.25 -13.59
N GLU A 73 26.61 -11.11 -14.02
CA GLU A 73 27.14 -10.93 -15.36
C GLU A 73 28.34 -11.86 -15.62
N GLN A 74 29.32 -11.91 -14.69
CA GLN A 74 30.45 -12.83 -14.76
C GLN A 74 30.02 -14.31 -14.75
N ALA A 75 29.02 -14.67 -13.93
CA ALA A 75 28.48 -16.02 -13.89
C ALA A 75 27.78 -16.39 -15.21
N SER A 76 27.03 -15.46 -15.81
CA SER A 76 26.36 -15.69 -17.10
C SER A 76 27.37 -15.87 -18.24
N GLU A 77 28.47 -15.11 -18.22
CA GLU A 77 29.53 -15.18 -19.22
C GLU A 77 30.34 -16.48 -19.10
N ALA A 78 30.57 -16.96 -17.88
CA ALA A 78 31.21 -18.26 -17.63
C ALA A 78 30.34 -19.43 -18.11
N LEU A 79 29.03 -19.40 -17.84
CA LEU A 79 28.09 -20.45 -18.27
C LEU A 79 27.90 -20.48 -19.80
N GLY A 80 27.94 -19.33 -20.47
CA GLY A 80 27.80 -19.24 -21.93
C GLY A 80 28.98 -19.84 -22.72
N ARG A 81 30.18 -19.96 -22.11
CA ARG A 81 31.37 -20.51 -22.78
C ARG A 81 31.57 -22.00 -22.58
N GLY A 82 30.62 -22.71 -21.95
CA GLY A 82 30.74 -24.15 -21.68
C GLY A 82 31.91 -24.51 -20.75
N SER A 83 32.52 -23.52 -20.11
CA SER A 83 33.60 -23.71 -19.14
C SER A 83 32.97 -23.99 -17.79
N TRP A 84 32.90 -25.27 -17.44
CA TRP A 84 32.72 -25.67 -16.05
C TRP A 84 34.00 -25.25 -15.30
N ILE A 85 33.96 -24.06 -14.70
CA ILE A 85 35.04 -23.59 -13.84
C ILE A 85 35.02 -24.49 -12.60
N GLU A 86 36.03 -25.35 -12.45
CA GLU A 86 36.30 -26.02 -11.18
C GLU A 86 36.35 -24.95 -10.08
N PRO A 87 35.63 -25.14 -8.95
CA PRO A 87 35.61 -24.16 -7.88
C PRO A 87 37.04 -23.96 -7.36
N SER A 88 37.66 -22.87 -7.81
CA SER A 88 38.98 -22.45 -7.35
C SER A 88 38.94 -22.33 -5.84
N LYS A 89 39.90 -22.97 -5.18
CA LYS A 89 40.17 -22.87 -3.73
C LYS A 89 40.69 -21.48 -3.38
N ALA A 90 39.94 -20.44 -3.71
CA ALA A 90 40.19 -19.12 -3.19
C ALA A 90 40.00 -19.18 -1.66
N PRO A 91 40.92 -18.60 -0.87
CA PRO A 91 40.77 -18.55 0.56
C PRO A 91 39.47 -17.81 0.87
N VAL A 92 38.51 -18.53 1.45
CA VAL A 92 37.29 -17.95 2.01
C VAL A 92 37.77 -17.01 3.11
N ALA A 93 37.93 -15.73 2.78
CA ALA A 93 38.09 -14.69 3.77
C ALA A 93 36.84 -14.79 4.65
N VAL A 94 37.04 -15.26 5.89
CA VAL A 94 36.00 -15.40 6.89
C VAL A 94 35.43 -14.00 7.10
N ALA A 95 34.35 -13.69 6.40
CA ALA A 95 33.62 -12.45 6.56
C ALA A 95 33.19 -12.43 8.02
N LYS A 96 33.84 -11.55 8.78
CA LYS A 96 33.55 -11.28 10.19
C LYS A 96 32.05 -11.09 10.31
N ALA A 97 31.37 -12.07 10.90
CA ALA A 97 29.92 -12.14 10.99
C ALA A 97 29.41 -10.78 11.47
N ALA A 98 28.82 -10.00 10.55
CA ALA A 98 28.21 -8.74 10.89
C ALA A 98 27.11 -9.07 11.88
N ALA A 99 27.26 -8.59 13.11
CA ALA A 99 26.32 -8.84 14.19
C ALA A 99 24.91 -8.58 13.67
N GLN A 100 24.06 -9.61 13.71
CA GLN A 100 22.66 -9.45 13.34
C GLN A 100 22.10 -8.27 14.12
N PRO A 101 21.45 -7.29 13.46
CA PRO A 101 20.88 -6.15 14.16
C PRO A 101 19.92 -6.70 15.21
N LYS A 102 20.20 -6.40 16.49
CA LYS A 102 19.32 -6.79 17.60
C LYS A 102 17.92 -6.30 17.24
N PRO A 103 16.88 -7.17 17.32
CA PRO A 103 15.51 -6.76 17.02
C PRO A 103 15.21 -5.52 17.85
N LYS A 104 14.85 -4.43 17.17
CA LYS A 104 14.47 -3.18 17.82
C LYS A 104 13.19 -3.47 18.57
N ILE A 105 13.31 -3.72 19.88
CA ILE A 105 12.18 -3.86 20.77
C ILE A 105 11.45 -2.52 20.70
N GLU A 106 10.33 -2.48 19.98
CA GLU A 106 9.48 -1.30 19.98
C GLU A 106 9.01 -1.08 21.42
N PRO A 107 9.14 0.15 21.96
CA PRO A 107 8.73 0.43 23.32
C PRO A 107 7.26 0.06 23.46
N ASN A 108 6.97 -0.77 24.46
CA ASN A 108 5.63 -1.21 24.84
C ASN A 108 4.77 0.04 25.10
N ARG A 109 4.03 0.46 24.07
CA ARG A 109 3.26 1.70 24.08
C ARG A 109 1.95 1.38 24.77
N GLN A 110 1.79 1.87 26.00
CA GLN A 110 0.52 1.74 26.71
C GLN A 110 -0.60 2.36 25.86
N PRO A 111 -1.76 1.70 25.73
CA PRO A 111 -2.88 2.21 24.96
C PRO A 111 -3.40 3.49 25.61
N SER A 112 -3.13 4.64 24.98
CA SER A 112 -3.84 5.89 25.28
C SER A 112 -5.33 5.69 24.98
N GLU A 113 -6.21 6.38 25.72
CA GLU A 113 -7.67 6.27 25.58
C GLU A 113 -8.13 6.23 24.11
N PRO A 114 -9.17 5.43 23.78
CA PRO A 114 -9.55 5.14 22.41
C PRO A 114 -10.02 6.40 21.70
N ASN A 115 -9.09 7.05 20.99
CA ASN A 115 -9.42 8.12 20.08
C ASN A 115 -10.38 7.57 19.01
N PRO A 116 -11.50 8.25 18.73
CA PRO A 116 -12.44 7.78 17.72
C PRO A 116 -11.72 7.65 16.38
N LEU A 117 -11.84 6.47 15.75
CA LEU A 117 -11.22 6.21 14.44
C LEU A 117 -11.71 7.22 13.40
N ASN A 118 -10.78 7.75 12.60
CA ASN A 118 -11.14 8.59 11.46
C ASN A 118 -11.87 7.77 10.37
N SER A 119 -12.56 8.46 9.46
CA SER A 119 -13.34 7.82 8.40
C SER A 119 -12.52 6.91 7.48
N ALA A 120 -11.24 7.21 7.25
CA ALA A 120 -10.34 6.38 6.46
C ALA A 120 -9.98 5.07 7.19
N ALA A 121 -9.66 5.13 8.48
CA ALA A 121 -9.42 3.97 9.32
C ALA A 121 -10.65 3.04 9.36
N LYS A 122 -11.85 3.61 9.47
CA LYS A 122 -13.11 2.83 9.41
C LYS A 122 -13.27 2.07 8.09
N LYS A 123 -12.98 2.71 6.95
CA LYS A 123 -13.02 2.06 5.63
C LYS A 123 -11.98 0.93 5.51
N MET A 124 -10.76 1.17 5.98
CA MET A 124 -9.71 0.15 5.99
C MET A 124 -10.07 -1.03 6.90
N LEU A 125 -10.66 -0.75 8.07
CA LEU A 125 -11.11 -1.77 8.99
C LEU A 125 -12.18 -2.64 8.31
N ALA A 126 -13.20 -2.03 7.69
CA ALA A 126 -14.23 -2.75 6.95
C ALA A 126 -13.65 -3.64 5.84
N VAL A 127 -12.60 -3.20 5.14
CA VAL A 127 -11.90 -4.01 4.14
C VAL A 127 -11.15 -5.18 4.77
N LEU A 128 -10.45 -4.95 5.89
CA LEU A 128 -9.72 -6.00 6.59
C LEU A 128 -10.62 -7.02 7.28
N ASP A 129 -11.85 -6.61 7.61
CA ASP A 129 -12.89 -7.44 8.21
C ASP A 129 -13.66 -8.26 7.17
N THR A 130 -13.38 -8.04 5.87
CA THR A 130 -13.94 -8.86 4.78
C THR A 130 -13.03 -10.04 4.46
N ASN A 131 -13.62 -11.23 4.39
CA ASN A 131 -12.94 -12.47 3.96
C ASN A 131 -11.74 -12.87 4.83
N LEU A 132 -11.98 -13.09 6.13
CA LEU A 132 -10.99 -13.69 7.05
C LEU A 132 -10.65 -15.13 6.63
N PRO A 133 -9.40 -15.60 6.76
CA PRO A 133 -8.26 -15.01 7.47
C PRO A 133 -7.22 -14.35 6.53
N VAL A 134 -7.65 -13.56 5.54
CA VAL A 134 -6.73 -13.04 4.52
C VAL A 134 -5.94 -11.83 5.06
N ALA A 135 -4.64 -12.02 5.27
CA ALA A 135 -3.70 -10.91 5.42
C ALA A 135 -3.50 -10.24 4.05
N ARG A 136 -3.56 -8.90 4.01
CA ARG A 136 -3.47 -8.11 2.76
C ARG A 136 -2.30 -7.17 2.79
N SER A 137 -1.73 -6.84 1.65
CA SER A 137 -0.80 -5.71 1.56
C SER A 137 -1.53 -4.37 1.74
N TRP A 138 -0.81 -3.35 2.20
CA TRP A 138 -1.36 -2.00 2.33
C TRP A 138 -1.88 -1.40 1.02
N THR A 139 -1.28 -1.78 -0.12
CA THR A 139 -1.76 -1.35 -1.44
C THR A 139 -3.14 -1.92 -1.74
N GLN A 140 -3.37 -3.19 -1.42
CA GLN A 140 -4.67 -3.85 -1.60
C GLN A 140 -5.75 -3.22 -0.71
N VAL A 141 -5.41 -2.99 0.57
CA VAL A 141 -6.31 -2.31 1.51
C VAL A 141 -6.67 -0.92 1.01
N ALA A 142 -5.71 -0.16 0.48
CA ALA A 142 -5.96 1.16 -0.09
C ALA A 142 -6.96 1.09 -1.26
N THR A 143 -6.71 0.20 -2.22
CA THR A 143 -7.55 0.05 -3.42
C THR A 143 -8.98 -0.36 -3.06
N LEU A 144 -9.15 -1.39 -2.24
CA LEU A 144 -10.47 -1.85 -1.81
C LEU A 144 -11.22 -0.81 -0.96
N ALA A 145 -10.49 0.02 -0.19
CA ALA A 145 -11.10 1.11 0.57
C ALA A 145 -11.42 2.36 -0.29
N GLY A 146 -11.08 2.36 -1.58
CA GLY A 146 -11.19 3.53 -2.46
C GLY A 146 -10.27 4.69 -2.04
N LEU A 147 -9.07 4.36 -1.54
CA LEU A 147 -8.08 5.30 -1.03
C LEU A 147 -6.80 5.26 -1.86
N LYS A 148 -6.12 6.40 -1.97
CA LYS A 148 -4.79 6.46 -2.58
C LYS A 148 -3.74 5.95 -1.58
N ALA A 149 -3.01 4.89 -1.93
CA ALA A 149 -2.01 4.25 -1.05
C ALA A 149 -0.91 5.19 -0.50
N ARG A 150 -0.65 6.33 -1.17
CA ARG A 150 0.32 7.36 -0.70
C ARG A 150 -0.35 8.65 -0.23
N GLY A 151 -1.67 8.66 -0.06
CA GLY A 151 -2.45 9.84 0.33
C GLY A 151 -2.43 10.10 1.84
N GLY A 152 -2.63 11.36 2.23
CA GLY A 152 -2.69 11.76 3.65
C GLY A 152 -3.77 11.03 4.44
N HIS A 153 -5.00 10.90 3.89
CA HIS A 153 -6.08 10.14 4.52
C HIS A 153 -5.74 8.67 4.74
N PHE A 154 -5.08 8.05 3.76
CA PHE A 154 -4.63 6.66 3.89
C PHE A 154 -3.62 6.52 5.05
N ASN A 155 -2.58 7.36 5.06
CA ASN A 155 -1.55 7.30 6.11
C ASN A 155 -2.12 7.61 7.51
N ALA A 156 -3.05 8.57 7.61
CA ALA A 156 -3.73 8.87 8.86
C ALA A 156 -4.63 7.70 9.32
N GLY A 157 -5.30 7.02 8.39
CA GLY A 157 -6.08 5.82 8.66
C GLY A 157 -5.21 4.68 9.20
N ARG A 158 -4.14 4.34 8.46
CA ARG A 158 -3.13 3.33 8.86
C ARG A 158 -2.55 3.62 10.24
N LYS A 159 -2.13 4.87 10.50
CA LYS A 159 -1.61 5.29 11.80
C LYS A 159 -2.64 5.09 12.91
N GLY A 160 -3.90 5.48 12.66
CA GLY A 160 -4.98 5.30 13.64
C GLY A 160 -5.25 3.82 13.97
N LEU A 161 -5.21 2.94 12.98
CA LEU A 161 -5.36 1.49 13.20
C LEU A 161 -4.20 0.90 14.02
N ALA A 162 -2.95 1.31 13.70
CA ALA A 162 -1.76 0.83 14.41
C ALA A 162 -1.70 1.37 15.86
N ASP A 163 -1.91 2.68 16.04
CA ASP A 163 -1.92 3.32 17.37
C ASP A 163 -3.07 2.77 18.24
N GLY A 164 -4.17 2.34 17.63
CA GLY A 164 -5.30 1.69 18.31
C GLY A 164 -5.13 0.18 18.56
N GLY A 165 -4.03 -0.44 18.12
CA GLY A 165 -3.78 -1.87 18.30
C GLY A 165 -4.77 -2.79 17.56
N LEU A 166 -5.47 -2.28 16.54
CA LEU A 166 -6.52 -3.02 15.81
C LEU A 166 -5.97 -3.94 14.72
N ILE A 167 -4.69 -3.79 14.39
CA ILE A 167 -4.02 -4.52 13.33
C ILE A 167 -2.69 -5.08 13.80
N THR A 168 -2.25 -6.14 13.14
CA THR A 168 -0.87 -6.64 13.22
C THR A 168 -0.24 -6.62 11.83
N GLU A 169 0.99 -6.12 11.73
CA GLU A 169 1.77 -6.11 10.49
C GLU A 169 2.88 -7.17 10.58
N ALA A 170 2.96 -8.07 9.60
CA ALA A 170 4.01 -9.07 9.48
C ALA A 170 4.29 -9.34 8.00
N ASP A 171 5.58 -9.46 7.63
CA ASP A 171 6.01 -9.79 6.26
C ASP A 171 5.43 -8.88 5.16
N GLY A 172 5.20 -7.60 5.48
CA GLY A 172 4.61 -6.62 4.55
C GLY A 172 3.09 -6.78 4.33
N LEU A 173 2.46 -7.67 5.08
CA LEU A 173 1.01 -7.88 5.12
C LEU A 173 0.43 -7.34 6.42
N VAL A 174 -0.82 -6.92 6.35
CA VAL A 174 -1.63 -6.43 7.47
C VAL A 174 -2.86 -7.32 7.65
N ARG A 175 -3.17 -7.63 8.91
CA ARG A 175 -4.36 -8.37 9.32
C ARG A 175 -4.97 -7.72 10.57
N LEU A 176 -6.25 -7.98 10.84
CA LEU A 176 -6.87 -7.58 12.10
C LEU A 176 -6.20 -8.30 13.27
N ALA A 177 -5.98 -7.57 14.37
CA ALA A 177 -5.51 -8.15 15.63
C ALA A 177 -6.63 -8.97 16.30
N GLN A 178 -7.85 -8.44 16.24
CA GLN A 178 -9.08 -9.07 16.72
C GLN A 178 -10.14 -8.83 15.64
N PRO A 179 -10.48 -9.85 14.84
CA PRO A 179 -11.57 -9.74 13.88
C PRO A 179 -12.91 -9.53 14.60
N SER A 180 -13.85 -8.83 13.97
CA SER A 180 -15.16 -8.62 14.60
C SER A 180 -16.01 -9.90 14.55
N ASP A 181 -16.93 -10.07 15.51
CA ASP A 181 -17.90 -11.18 15.46
C ASP A 181 -18.86 -11.04 14.27
N ASP A 182 -19.07 -9.80 13.82
CA ASP A 182 -19.86 -9.43 12.64
C ASP A 182 -19.06 -9.53 11.34
N ALA A 183 -17.78 -9.93 11.40
CA ALA A 183 -16.96 -10.10 10.22
C ALA A 183 -17.69 -11.06 9.31
N ALA A 184 -18.19 -10.53 8.19
CA ALA A 184 -18.99 -11.29 7.26
C ALA A 184 -18.22 -12.58 6.97
N MET A 185 -18.81 -13.72 7.32
CA MET A 185 -18.19 -15.02 7.06
C MET A 185 -17.69 -14.97 5.64
N ALA A 186 -16.38 -15.19 5.47
CA ALA A 186 -15.73 -15.05 4.18
C ALA A 186 -16.61 -15.71 3.13
N SER A 187 -17.04 -14.94 2.14
CA SER A 187 -17.79 -15.54 1.06
C SER A 187 -16.82 -16.50 0.40
N ASN A 188 -17.03 -17.80 0.63
CA ASN A 188 -16.24 -18.83 0.00
C ASN A 188 -16.54 -18.91 -1.51
N ASP A 189 -17.47 -18.10 -2.01
CA ASP A 189 -17.74 -17.91 -3.43
C ASP A 189 -16.63 -17.07 -4.09
N PRO A 190 -15.77 -17.67 -4.92
CA PRO A 190 -14.71 -16.95 -5.61
C PRO A 190 -15.26 -15.86 -6.55
N ALA A 191 -16.48 -16.01 -7.08
CA ALA A 191 -17.09 -15.00 -7.95
C ALA A 191 -17.39 -13.70 -7.19
N ALA A 192 -17.88 -13.80 -5.95
CA ALA A 192 -18.09 -12.65 -5.08
C ALA A 192 -16.78 -11.90 -4.79
N VAL A 193 -15.67 -12.62 -4.59
CA VAL A 193 -14.35 -12.00 -4.38
C VAL A 193 -13.84 -11.31 -5.66
N VAL A 194 -14.08 -11.91 -6.83
CA VAL A 194 -13.79 -11.29 -8.14
C VAL A 194 -14.59 -9.99 -8.32
N ASP A 195 -15.88 -9.99 -8.00
CA ASP A 195 -16.72 -8.81 -8.16
C ASP A 195 -16.37 -7.69 -7.18
N MET A 196 -16.02 -8.03 -5.95
CA MET A 196 -15.47 -7.09 -4.97
C MET A 196 -14.23 -6.38 -5.56
N TRP A 197 -13.26 -7.15 -6.08
CA TRP A 197 -12.07 -6.57 -6.73
C TRP A 197 -12.41 -5.77 -7.98
N ALA A 198 -13.26 -6.30 -8.86
CA ALA A 198 -13.67 -5.64 -10.09
C ALA A 198 -14.37 -4.29 -9.84
N SER A 199 -15.06 -4.14 -8.70
CA SER A 199 -15.69 -2.88 -8.29
C SER A 199 -14.69 -1.82 -7.82
N ALA A 200 -13.53 -2.23 -7.29
CA ALA A 200 -12.49 -1.36 -6.77
C ALA A 200 -11.44 -0.97 -7.82
N LEU A 201 -11.31 -1.74 -8.89
CA LEU A 201 -10.34 -1.55 -9.96
C LEU A 201 -10.84 -0.58 -11.04
N SER A 202 -9.91 0.03 -11.78
CA SER A 202 -10.22 1.03 -12.80
C SER A 202 -9.95 0.56 -14.24
N GLY A 203 -10.54 1.27 -15.21
CA GLY A 203 -10.22 1.11 -16.62
C GLY A 203 -10.47 -0.31 -17.16
N ALA A 204 -9.41 -0.94 -17.69
CA ALA A 204 -9.50 -2.29 -18.28
C ALA A 204 -9.34 -3.42 -17.25
N ALA A 205 -8.82 -3.13 -16.05
CA ALA A 205 -8.51 -4.15 -15.04
C ALA A 205 -9.73 -4.99 -14.62
N PRO A 206 -10.94 -4.43 -14.39
CA PRO A 206 -12.13 -5.23 -14.06
C PRO A 206 -12.48 -6.27 -15.14
N LYS A 207 -12.40 -5.89 -16.41
CA LYS A 207 -12.73 -6.79 -17.54
C LYS A 207 -11.70 -7.90 -17.69
N ILE A 208 -10.42 -7.55 -17.56
CA ILE A 208 -9.31 -8.51 -17.59
C ILE A 208 -9.44 -9.52 -16.45
N LEU A 209 -9.74 -9.04 -15.23
CA LEU A 209 -9.89 -9.90 -14.06
C LEU A 209 -11.02 -10.91 -14.23
N ARG A 210 -12.22 -10.46 -14.62
CA ARG A 210 -13.37 -11.34 -14.85
C ARG A 210 -13.07 -12.39 -15.91
N ARG A 211 -12.47 -11.99 -17.04
CA ARG A 211 -12.12 -12.92 -18.10
C ARG A 211 -11.05 -13.93 -17.68
N LEU A 212 -10.05 -13.49 -16.91
CA LEU A 212 -9.04 -14.38 -16.36
C LEU A 212 -9.66 -15.39 -15.38
N PHE A 213 -10.66 -14.99 -14.60
CA PHE A 213 -11.40 -15.89 -13.72
C PHE A 213 -12.23 -16.92 -14.51
N GLU A 214 -12.97 -16.49 -15.53
CA GLU A 214 -13.76 -17.37 -16.41
C GLU A 214 -12.90 -18.44 -17.13
N THR A 215 -11.64 -18.13 -17.42
CA THR A 215 -10.68 -19.06 -18.05
C THR A 215 -10.00 -20.00 -17.05
N GLY A 216 -10.48 -20.07 -15.81
CA GLY A 216 -9.92 -20.94 -14.77
C GLY A 216 -8.80 -20.29 -13.95
N GLY A 217 -8.63 -18.97 -14.05
CA GLY A 217 -7.68 -18.22 -13.25
C GLY A 217 -6.24 -18.21 -13.78
N ALA A 218 -5.97 -18.81 -14.94
CA ALA A 218 -4.67 -18.74 -15.60
C ALA A 218 -4.82 -18.74 -17.13
N ALA A 219 -4.24 -17.77 -17.81
CA ALA A 219 -4.31 -17.64 -19.26
C ALA A 219 -3.13 -16.84 -19.83
N GLU A 220 -2.89 -16.97 -21.14
CA GLU A 220 -1.99 -16.06 -21.84
C GLU A 220 -2.64 -14.68 -22.02
N ARG A 221 -1.85 -13.62 -21.84
CA ARG A 221 -2.31 -12.23 -21.99
C ARG A 221 -2.86 -11.98 -23.40
N THR A 222 -2.23 -12.52 -24.43
CA THR A 222 -2.69 -12.42 -25.83
C THR A 222 -4.05 -13.08 -26.06
N ALA A 223 -4.30 -14.24 -25.43
CA ALA A 223 -5.60 -14.90 -25.49
C ALA A 223 -6.69 -14.06 -24.82
N ILE A 224 -6.42 -13.52 -23.63
CA ILE A 224 -7.34 -12.61 -22.93
C ILE A 224 -7.62 -11.34 -23.77
N ALA A 225 -6.61 -10.81 -24.46
CA ALA A 225 -6.78 -9.66 -25.34
C ALA A 225 -7.71 -9.99 -26.52
N ALA A 226 -7.49 -11.14 -27.18
CA ALA A 226 -8.32 -11.59 -28.29
C ALA A 226 -9.78 -11.77 -27.86
N ASP A 227 -10.01 -12.43 -26.72
CA ASP A 227 -11.35 -12.66 -26.17
C ASP A 227 -12.10 -11.36 -25.85
N LEU A 228 -11.39 -10.35 -25.36
CA LEU A 228 -11.97 -9.05 -25.03
C LEU A 228 -12.04 -8.09 -26.22
N GLY A 229 -11.59 -8.50 -27.41
CA GLY A 229 -11.49 -7.61 -28.57
C GLY A 229 -10.53 -6.43 -28.36
N MET A 230 -9.51 -6.60 -27.52
CA MET A 230 -8.56 -5.56 -27.15
C MET A 230 -7.22 -5.72 -27.88
N LYS A 231 -6.51 -4.62 -28.11
CA LYS A 231 -5.13 -4.67 -28.64
C LYS A 231 -4.14 -4.99 -27.50
N PRO A 232 -3.33 -6.06 -27.59
CA PRO A 232 -2.44 -6.51 -26.51
C PRO A 232 -1.24 -5.57 -26.22
N GLN A 233 -1.11 -4.46 -26.94
CA GLN A 233 -0.06 -3.46 -26.76
C GLN A 233 -0.60 -2.06 -26.45
N GLY A 234 -1.93 -1.91 -26.27
CA GLY A 234 -2.54 -0.60 -26.01
C GLY A 234 -2.25 -0.04 -24.63
N GLY A 235 -2.28 1.30 -24.49
CA GLY A 235 -2.07 1.97 -23.20
C GLY A 235 -3.07 1.53 -22.12
N HIS A 236 -4.37 1.48 -22.46
CA HIS A 236 -5.42 0.99 -21.55
C HIS A 236 -5.20 -0.47 -21.12
N TRP A 237 -4.75 -1.31 -22.05
CA TRP A 237 -4.43 -2.71 -21.78
C TRP A 237 -3.27 -2.86 -20.81
N ASN A 238 -2.17 -2.14 -21.06
CA ASN A 238 -0.99 -2.17 -20.19
C ASN A 238 -1.28 -1.56 -18.81
N ALA A 239 -2.10 -0.51 -18.75
CA ALA A 239 -2.55 0.08 -17.48
C ALA A 239 -3.36 -0.93 -16.65
N GLY A 240 -4.28 -1.68 -17.27
CA GLY A 240 -5.07 -2.69 -16.58
C GLY A 240 -4.21 -3.81 -15.96
N TRP A 241 -3.28 -4.38 -16.73
CA TRP A 241 -2.35 -5.39 -16.19
C TRP A 241 -1.43 -4.84 -15.10
N LYS A 242 -0.95 -3.61 -15.27
CA LYS A 242 -0.14 -2.93 -14.26
C LYS A 242 -0.92 -2.77 -12.95
N GLU A 243 -2.17 -2.34 -13.01
CA GLU A 243 -3.02 -2.18 -11.83
C GLU A 243 -3.28 -3.51 -11.12
N LEU A 244 -3.59 -4.59 -11.87
CA LEU A 244 -3.78 -5.93 -11.29
C LEU A 244 -2.52 -6.45 -10.61
N ARG A 245 -1.35 -6.25 -11.23
CA ARG A 245 -0.05 -6.67 -10.70
C ARG A 245 0.36 -5.86 -9.47
N ASP A 246 0.21 -4.54 -9.52
CA ASP A 246 0.59 -3.65 -8.43
C ASP A 246 -0.30 -3.88 -7.18
N ASN A 247 -1.51 -4.43 -7.37
CA ASN A 247 -2.39 -4.90 -6.30
C ASN A 247 -2.22 -6.39 -5.95
N HIS A 248 -1.23 -7.08 -6.51
CA HIS A 248 -1.01 -8.52 -6.28
C HIS A 248 -2.25 -9.39 -6.51
N VAL A 249 -3.18 -8.97 -7.38
CA VAL A 249 -4.35 -9.76 -7.78
C VAL A 249 -3.95 -10.83 -8.80
N VAL A 250 -2.93 -10.51 -9.60
CA VAL A 250 -2.32 -11.42 -10.57
C VAL A 250 -0.81 -11.50 -10.39
N ARG A 251 -0.26 -12.68 -10.65
CA ARG A 251 1.15 -12.90 -10.97
C ARG A 251 1.31 -13.01 -12.48
N ILE A 252 2.36 -12.40 -13.03
CA ILE A 252 2.68 -12.47 -14.47
C ILE A 252 4.07 -13.08 -14.63
N GLU A 253 4.15 -14.19 -15.35
CA GLU A 253 5.38 -14.92 -15.66
C GLU A 253 5.48 -15.03 -17.19
N GLY A 254 6.36 -14.20 -17.78
CA GLY A 254 6.41 -14.04 -19.24
C GLY A 254 5.10 -13.51 -19.82
N GLN A 255 4.43 -14.31 -20.66
CA GLN A 255 3.12 -13.98 -21.24
C GLN A 255 1.93 -14.57 -20.47
N ARG A 256 2.18 -15.40 -19.46
CA ARG A 256 1.14 -16.06 -18.68
C ARG A 256 0.78 -15.22 -17.47
N ALA A 257 -0.51 -14.99 -17.26
CA ALA A 257 -1.06 -14.39 -16.05
C ALA A 257 -1.76 -15.47 -15.21
N THR A 258 -1.69 -15.37 -13.89
CA THR A 258 -2.34 -16.29 -12.95
C THR A 258 -2.88 -15.52 -11.75
N LEU A 259 -4.09 -15.85 -11.30
CA LEU A 259 -4.70 -15.26 -10.09
C LEU A 259 -3.94 -15.72 -8.84
N THR A 260 -3.62 -14.78 -7.94
CA THR A 260 -2.82 -15.06 -6.73
C THR A 260 -3.65 -15.30 -5.47
N GLU A 261 -4.82 -14.67 -5.34
CA GLU A 261 -5.64 -14.70 -4.11
C GLU A 261 -6.97 -15.46 -4.27
N LEU A 262 -7.28 -15.91 -5.49
CA LEU A 262 -8.58 -16.51 -5.79
C LEU A 262 -8.45 -18.02 -5.97
N PRO A 263 -9.26 -18.85 -5.29
CA PRO A 263 -9.35 -20.27 -5.60
C PRO A 263 -9.71 -20.39 -7.08
N SER A 264 -8.89 -21.12 -7.84
CA SER A 264 -9.25 -21.44 -9.22
C SER A 264 -10.54 -22.27 -9.19
N PRO A 265 -11.57 -21.92 -9.98
CA PRO A 265 -12.88 -22.57 -9.93
C PRO A 265 -12.82 -24.09 -10.21
N GLY A 266 -11.75 -24.57 -10.84
CA GLY A 266 -11.54 -26.00 -11.13
C GLY A 266 -10.85 -26.81 -10.03
N ALA A 267 -10.23 -26.18 -9.01
CA ALA A 267 -9.40 -26.90 -8.04
C ALA A 267 -10.20 -27.67 -6.96
N GLN A 268 -11.51 -27.44 -6.86
CA GLN A 268 -12.34 -28.06 -5.82
C GLN A 268 -13.01 -29.38 -6.24
N HIS A 269 -13.05 -29.73 -7.52
CA HIS A 269 -13.73 -30.95 -7.98
C HIS A 269 -12.85 -32.21 -8.06
N ASP A 270 -11.53 -32.10 -7.92
CA ASP A 270 -10.60 -33.23 -8.17
C ASP A 270 -10.03 -33.90 -6.90
N ARG A 271 -10.70 -33.76 -5.74
CA ARG A 271 -10.25 -34.37 -4.46
C ARG A 271 -11.17 -35.48 -3.91
N GLY A 272 -12.08 -36.00 -4.73
CA GLY A 272 -13.26 -36.72 -4.24
C GLY A 272 -13.43 -38.20 -4.58
N ASP A 273 -12.54 -38.86 -5.34
CA ASP A 273 -12.68 -40.29 -5.65
C ASP A 273 -11.30 -41.00 -5.69
N ARG A 274 -10.80 -41.39 -4.51
CA ARG A 274 -9.80 -42.47 -4.35
C ARG A 274 -10.01 -43.21 -3.03
#